data_AF-A0A4Y5YGY6-F1
#
_entry.id   AF-A0A4Y5YGY6-F1
#
_cell.length_a   1.000
_cell.length_b   1.000
_cell.length_c   1.000
_cell.angle_alpha   90.00
_cell.angle_beta   90.00
_cell.angle_gamma   90.00
#
_symmetry.space_group_name_H-M   'P 1'
#
loop_
_entity.id
_entity.type
_entity.pdbx_description
1 polymer ?
#
loop_
_entity_poly.entity_id
_entity_poly.type
_entity_poly.pdbx_seq_one_letter_code
_entity_poly.pdbx_strand_id
1 'polypeptide(L)'
;MSPIEQVLAAAKSIANNGHSPSLALIKGRLGNSIPMPILIQGLQQFKALPKSEWQNIPELSDIPSAENLPAEHLDPVMKLQQQVSDMQQLIVQLTHRVHELEQQASKMNHKAK
;
A
#
# COMPACT_ATOMS: atom_id res chain seq x y z
N MET A 1 -12.73 -9.17 0.72
CA MET A 1 -11.81 -9.19 -0.45
C MET A 1 -10.77 -8.12 -0.26
N SER A 2 -9.48 -8.44 -0.45
CA SER A 2 -8.41 -7.46 -0.43
C SER A 2 -8.56 -6.43 -1.56
N PRO A 3 -7.96 -5.23 -1.44
CA PRO A 3 -8.06 -4.19 -2.48
C PRO A 3 -7.55 -4.65 -3.85
N ILE A 4 -6.49 -5.47 -3.87
CA ILE A 4 -5.92 -6.02 -5.11
C ILE A 4 -6.87 -7.03 -5.76
N GLU A 5 -7.51 -7.90 -4.96
CA GLU A 5 -8.51 -8.85 -5.45
C GLU A 5 -9.73 -8.14 -6.06
N GLN A 6 -10.16 -7.02 -5.47
CA GLN A 6 -11.26 -6.21 -6.02
C GLN A 6 -10.88 -5.63 -7.40
N VAL A 7 -9.64 -5.19 -7.58
CA VAL A 7 -9.14 -4.72 -8.87
C VAL A 7 -9.09 -5.84 -9.91
N LEU A 8 -8.59 -7.02 -9.52
CA LEU A 8 -8.55 -8.22 -10.38
C LEU A 8 -9.95 -8.66 -10.82
N ALA A 9 -10.90 -8.71 -9.88
CA ALA A 9 -12.27 -9.08 -10.16
C ALA A 9 -13.00 -8.03 -11.03
N ALA A 10 -12.72 -6.73 -10.84
CA ALA A 10 -13.22 -5.67 -11.70
C ALA A 10 -12.66 -5.77 -13.12
N ALA A 11 -11.36 -6.03 -13.26
CA ALA A 11 -10.68 -6.23 -14.54
C ALA A 11 -11.23 -7.46 -15.28
N LYS A 12 -11.41 -8.59 -14.58
CA LYS A 12 -12.06 -9.80 -15.11
C LYS A 12 -13.45 -9.49 -15.64
N SER A 13 -14.27 -8.80 -14.85
CA SER A 13 -15.63 -8.47 -15.27
C SER A 13 -15.62 -7.55 -16.50
N ILE A 14 -14.72 -6.57 -16.61
CA ILE A 14 -14.58 -5.73 -17.82
C ILE A 14 -14.19 -6.60 -19.03
N ALA A 15 -13.24 -7.51 -18.87
CA ALA A 15 -12.80 -8.44 -19.92
C ALA A 15 -13.92 -9.39 -20.37
N ASN A 16 -14.71 -9.91 -19.42
CA ASN A 16 -15.88 -10.75 -19.71
C ASN A 16 -16.97 -9.99 -20.48
N ASN A 17 -17.08 -8.68 -20.27
CA ASN A 17 -17.96 -7.80 -21.04
C ASN A 17 -17.39 -7.44 -22.43
N GLY A 18 -16.32 -8.10 -22.89
CA GLY A 18 -15.72 -7.89 -24.21
C GLY A 18 -14.85 -6.64 -24.34
N HIS A 19 -14.61 -5.92 -23.24
CA HIS A 19 -13.81 -4.69 -23.23
C HIS A 19 -12.39 -4.95 -22.71
N SER A 20 -11.40 -4.20 -23.21
CA SER A 20 -10.04 -4.29 -22.68
C SER A 20 -9.95 -3.53 -21.33
N PRO A 21 -9.54 -4.19 -20.22
CA PRO A 21 -9.44 -3.52 -18.93
C PRO A 21 -8.44 -2.36 -18.97
N SER A 22 -8.92 -1.18 -18.59
CA SER A 22 -8.13 0.04 -18.53
C SER A 22 -8.24 0.68 -17.15
N LEU A 23 -7.27 1.52 -16.80
CA LEU A 23 -7.24 2.19 -15.51
C LEU A 23 -8.50 3.07 -15.32
N ALA A 24 -8.97 3.72 -16.38
CA ALA A 24 -10.17 4.56 -16.34
C ALA A 24 -11.44 3.72 -16.09
N LEU A 25 -11.59 2.58 -16.76
CA LEU A 25 -12.76 1.70 -16.59
C LEU A 25 -12.79 1.06 -15.20
N ILE A 26 -11.62 0.64 -14.70
CA ILE A 26 -11.49 0.09 -13.35
C ILE A 26 -11.79 1.17 -12.30
N LYS A 27 -11.26 2.39 -12.47
CA LYS A 27 -11.54 3.52 -11.57
C LYS A 27 -13.02 3.91 -11.60
N GLY A 28 -13.65 3.93 -12.77
CA GLY A 28 -15.08 4.21 -12.91
C GLY A 28 -15.95 3.19 -12.18
N ARG A 29 -15.53 1.92 -12.15
CA ARG A 29 -16.24 0.83 -11.48
C ARG A 29 -15.99 0.76 -9.97
N LEU A 30 -14.76 1.04 -9.50
CA LEU A 30 -14.38 0.93 -8.08
C LEU A 30 -14.43 2.27 -7.32
N GLY A 31 -14.67 3.38 -8.03
CA GLY A 31 -14.72 4.72 -7.46
C GLY A 31 -13.39 5.16 -6.82
N ASN A 32 -13.46 6.09 -5.87
CA ASN A 32 -12.31 6.58 -5.10
C ASN A 32 -11.98 5.70 -3.89
N SER A 33 -12.52 4.48 -3.81
CA SER A 33 -12.30 3.58 -2.68
C SER A 33 -10.89 2.99 -2.66
N ILE A 34 -10.25 2.87 -3.83
CA ILE A 34 -8.94 2.22 -3.97
C ILE A 34 -7.89 3.22 -4.47
N PRO A 35 -6.73 3.34 -3.80
CA PRO A 35 -5.64 4.21 -4.23
C PRO A 35 -5.13 3.87 -5.63
N MET A 36 -4.78 4.90 -6.40
CA MET A 36 -4.31 4.74 -7.77
C MET A 36 -3.11 3.77 -7.93
N PRO A 37 -2.11 3.72 -7.02
CA PRO A 37 -1.04 2.73 -7.11
C PRO A 37 -1.55 1.28 -7.04
N ILE A 38 -2.55 1.01 -6.19
CA ILE A 38 -3.16 -0.31 -6.06
C ILE A 38 -3.96 -0.67 -7.32
N LEU A 39 -4.67 0.30 -7.90
CA LEU A 39 -5.37 0.12 -9.18
C LEU A 39 -4.38 -0.27 -10.30
N ILE A 40 -3.25 0.43 -10.38
CA ILE A 40 -2.20 0.17 -11.38
C ILE A 40 -1.60 -1.21 -11.16
N GLN A 41 -1.25 -1.55 -9.93
CA GLN A 41 -0.66 -2.83 -9.58
C GLN A 41 -1.60 -3.99 -9.92
N GLY A 42 -2.87 -3.91 -9.50
CA GLY A 42 -3.86 -4.95 -9.81
C GLY A 42 -4.13 -5.10 -11.31
N LEU A 43 -4.15 -3.98 -12.07
CA LEU A 43 -4.27 -4.04 -13.53
C LEU A 43 -3.04 -4.67 -14.19
N GLN A 44 -1.83 -4.38 -13.73
CA GLN A 44 -0.61 -5.01 -14.23
C GLN A 44 -0.61 -6.51 -13.94
N GLN A 45 -1.01 -6.93 -12.74
CA GLN A 45 -1.17 -8.34 -12.39
C GLN A 45 -2.20 -9.02 -13.29
N PHE A 46 -3.36 -8.41 -13.51
CA PHE A 46 -4.38 -8.96 -14.40
C PHE A 46 -3.87 -9.16 -15.84
N LYS A 47 -3.09 -8.21 -16.35
CA LYS A 47 -2.49 -8.30 -17.71
C LYS A 47 -1.39 -9.36 -17.80
N ALA A 48 -0.67 -9.60 -16.71
CA ALA A 48 0.35 -10.65 -16.64
C ALA A 48 -0.26 -12.06 -16.52
N LEU A 49 -1.49 -12.18 -16.02
CA LEU A 49 -2.17 -13.46 -15.89
C LEU A 49 -2.63 -14.00 -17.26
N PRO A 50 -2.29 -15.26 -17.60
CA PRO A 50 -2.80 -15.89 -18.81
C PRO A 50 -4.31 -16.09 -18.72
N LYS A 51 -5.00 -16.05 -19.87
CA LYS A 51 -6.48 -16.15 -19.94
C LYS A 51 -7.05 -17.41 -19.29
N SER A 52 -6.27 -18.49 -19.23
CA SER A 52 -6.61 -19.74 -18.53
C SER A 52 -6.80 -19.55 -17.03
N GLU A 53 -6.09 -18.62 -16.40
CA GLU A 53 -6.15 -18.36 -14.96
C GLU A 53 -7.23 -17.35 -14.59
N TRP A 54 -7.87 -16.69 -15.56
CA TRP A 54 -8.97 -15.75 -15.29
C TRP A 54 -10.17 -16.45 -14.63
N GLN A 55 -10.33 -17.76 -14.84
CA GLN A 55 -11.39 -18.54 -14.20
C GLN A 55 -11.21 -18.61 -12.67
N ASN A 56 -9.98 -18.59 -12.18
CA ASN A 56 -9.65 -18.67 -10.76
C ASN A 56 -9.82 -17.33 -10.01
N ILE A 57 -9.97 -16.23 -10.75
CA ILE A 57 -10.20 -14.91 -10.13
C ILE A 57 -11.64 -14.87 -9.60
N PRO A 58 -11.86 -14.52 -8.32
CA PRO A 58 -13.20 -14.38 -7.76
C PRO A 58 -14.06 -13.42 -8.59
N GLU A 59 -15.35 -13.71 -8.73
CA GLU A 59 -16.27 -12.75 -9.34
C GLU A 59 -16.50 -11.57 -8.40
N LEU A 60 -16.62 -10.39 -9.00
CA LEU A 60 -16.97 -9.17 -8.28
C LEU A 60 -18.46 -9.25 -7.93
N SER A 61 -18.80 -9.91 -6.83
CA SER A 61 -20.17 -9.89 -6.30
C SER A 61 -20.50 -8.46 -5.89
N ASP A 62 -21.49 -7.87 -6.56
CA ASP A 62 -22.05 -6.51 -6.43
C ASP A 62 -21.36 -5.62 -5.40
N ILE A 63 -20.31 -4.91 -5.85
CA ILE A 63 -19.82 -3.75 -5.11
C ILE A 63 -20.78 -2.60 -5.46
N PRO A 64 -21.52 -2.04 -4.50
CA PRO A 64 -22.38 -0.89 -4.77
C PRO A 64 -21.51 0.23 -5.34
N SER A 65 -21.89 0.75 -6.50
CA SER A 65 -21.27 1.93 -7.10
C SER A 65 -21.19 3.03 -6.04
N ALA A 66 -19.99 3.30 -5.56
CA ALA A 66 -19.74 4.34 -4.58
C ALA A 66 -19.77 5.70 -5.28
N GLU A 67 -20.97 6.14 -5.65
CA GLU A 67 -21.25 7.51 -6.03
C GLU A 67 -21.25 8.36 -4.75
N ASN A 68 -20.33 9.33 -4.68
CA ASN A 68 -20.22 10.36 -3.64
C ASN A 68 -20.00 9.88 -2.18
N LEU A 69 -18.74 9.63 -1.83
CA LEU A 69 -18.26 9.79 -0.45
C LEU A 69 -17.17 10.86 -0.43
N PRO A 70 -17.21 11.83 0.50
CA PRO A 70 -16.17 12.84 0.64
C PRO A 70 -14.84 12.15 0.89
N ALA A 71 -13.83 12.54 0.13
CA ALA A 71 -12.47 12.07 0.29
C ALA A 71 -11.89 12.60 1.60
N GLU A 72 -12.15 11.93 2.73
CA GLU A 72 -11.23 11.95 3.87
C GLU A 72 -10.02 11.06 3.55
N HIS A 73 -9.30 11.46 2.50
CA HIS A 73 -7.96 10.96 2.21
C HIS A 73 -7.03 11.65 3.21
N LEU A 74 -6.85 11.06 4.38
CA LEU A 74 -5.58 11.22 5.09
C LEU A 74 -4.52 10.60 4.20
N ASP A 75 -3.80 11.47 3.49
CA ASP A 75 -2.87 11.13 2.43
C ASP A 75 -1.94 10.00 2.90
N PRO A 76 -1.93 8.83 2.24
CA PRO A 76 -1.05 7.73 2.64
C PRO A 76 0.42 8.18 2.68
N VAL A 77 0.77 9.18 1.86
CA VAL A 77 2.06 9.87 1.88
C VAL A 77 2.33 10.56 3.21
N MET A 78 1.33 11.23 3.81
CA MET A 78 1.49 11.87 5.13
C MET A 78 1.73 10.85 6.24
N LYS A 79 1.04 9.69 6.21
CA LYS A 79 1.28 8.61 7.20
C LYS A 79 2.70 8.05 7.07
N LEU A 80 3.14 7.78 5.83
CA LEU A 80 4.51 7.33 5.55
C LEU A 80 5.55 8.37 6.01
N GLN A 81 5.30 9.65 5.73
CA GLN A 81 6.18 10.74 6.14
C GLN A 81 6.29 10.83 7.66
N GLN A 82 5.18 10.66 8.39
CA GLN A 82 5.17 10.63 9.85
C GLN A 82 5.99 9.44 10.38
N GLN A 83 5.77 8.23 9.86
CA GLN A 83 6.52 7.04 10.29
C GLN A 83 8.03 7.18 10.07
N VAL A 84 8.43 7.75 8.93
CA VAL A 84 9.84 8.00 8.61
C VAL A 84 10.45 9.06 9.55
N SER A 85 9.67 10.05 9.95
CA SER A 85 10.10 11.06 10.94
C SER A 85 10.30 10.42 12.32
N ASP A 86 9.32 9.64 12.79
CA ASP A 86 9.36 8.98 14.09
C ASP A 86 10.55 8.01 14.18
N MET A 87 10.80 7.23 13.12
CA MET A 87 11.95 6.32 13.05
C MET A 87 13.29 7.05 13.11
N GLN A 88 13.42 8.19 12.43
CA GLN A 88 14.64 9.01 12.50
C GLN A 88 14.89 9.54 13.91
N GLN A 89 13.84 10.00 14.60
CA GLN A 89 13.96 10.46 15.98
C GLN A 89 14.42 9.33 16.91
N LEU A 90 13.88 8.12 16.73
CA LEU A 90 14.29 6.95 17.52
C LEU A 90 15.77 6.62 17.29
N ILE A 91 16.24 6.65 16.03
CA ILE A 91 17.65 6.40 15.70
C ILE A 91 18.55 7.42 16.39
N VAL A 92 18.20 8.71 16.37
CA VAL A 92 18.99 9.76 17.05
C VAL A 92 19.05 9.49 18.56
N GLN A 93 17.91 9.16 19.20
CA GLN A 93 17.89 8.86 20.64
C GLN A 93 18.74 7.66 21.01
N LEU A 94 18.63 6.56 20.24
CA LEU A 94 19.43 5.36 20.47
C LEU A 94 20.92 5.63 20.27
N THR A 95 21.28 6.40 19.23
CA THR A 95 22.68 6.78 18.96
C THR A 95 23.26 7.60 20.11
N HIS A 96 22.50 8.58 20.62
CA HIS A 96 22.91 9.35 21.79
C HIS A 96 23.11 8.45 23.01
N ARG A 97 22.17 7.53 23.27
CA ARG A 97 22.27 6.64 24.44
C ARG A 97 23.46 5.69 24.36
N VAL A 98 23.74 5.15 23.17
CA VAL A 98 24.94 4.33 22.93
C VAL A 98 26.19 5.14 23.21
N HIS A 99 26.27 6.37 22.69
CA HIS A 99 27.42 7.24 22.93
C HIS A 99 27.63 7.55 24.43
N GLU A 100 26.57 7.83 25.18
CA GLU A 100 26.67 8.03 26.64
C GLU A 100 27.21 6.79 27.35
N LEU A 101 26.72 5.60 26.97
CA LEU A 101 27.15 4.34 27.56
C LEU A 101 28.62 4.03 27.21
N GLU A 102 29.04 4.28 25.97
CA GLU A 102 30.44 4.14 25.53
C GLU A 102 31.37 5.08 26.31
N GLN A 103 30.95 6.33 26.54
CA GLN A 103 31.71 7.27 27.36
C GLN A 103 31.80 6.81 28.81
N GLN A 104 30.72 6.29 29.39
CA GLN A 104 30.72 5.76 30.76
C GLN A 104 31.61 4.53 30.89
N ALA A 105 31.54 3.60 29.95
CA ALA A 105 32.41 2.42 29.90
C ALA A 105 33.89 2.82 29.80
N SER A 106 34.19 3.80 28.94
CA SER A 106 35.56 4.32 28.79
C SER A 106 36.06 4.98 30.08
N LYS A 107 35.23 5.78 30.76
CA LYS A 107 35.56 6.42 32.04
C LYS A 107 35.78 5.40 33.16
N MET A 108 34.96 4.34 33.24
CA MET A 108 35.15 3.27 34.22
C MET A 108 36.47 2.51 33.99
N ASN A 109 36.82 2.24 32.72
CA ASN A 109 38.05 1.52 32.39
C ASN A 109 39.32 2.31 32.72
N HIS A 110 39.29 3.65 32.62
CA HIS A 110 40.41 4.52 33.02
C HIS A 110 40.54 4.69 34.55
N LYS A 111 39.47 4.48 35.32
CA LYS A 111 39.48 4.63 36.79
C LYS A 111 39.93 3.35 37.52
N ALA A 112 39.95 2.21 36.83
CA ALA A 112 40.35 0.91 37.38
C ALA A 112 41.83 0.56 37.15
N LYS A 113 42.61 1.48 36.56
CA LYS A 113 44.04 1.32 36.24
C LYS A 113 44.87 2.33 37.03
#